data_AF-A0A2E5BQH7-F1
#
_entry.id   AF-A0A2E5BQH7-F1
#
_cell.length_a   1.000
_cell.length_b   1.000
_cell.length_c   1.000
_cell.angle_alpha   90.00
_cell.angle_beta   90.00
_cell.angle_gamma   90.00
#
_symmetry.space_group_name_H-M   'P 1'
#
loop_
_entity.id
_entity.type
_entity.pdbx_description
1 polymer ?
#
loop_
_entity_poly.entity_id
_entity_poly.type
_entity_poly.pdbx_seq_one_letter_code
_entity_poly.pdbx_strand_id
1 'polypeptide(L)'
;MGINYKNQKPIEFSWNSLTMPSCTTCNDEFSDLEGRIKPIIRALLNREGVSVKNYILLMDWMDKVRVGLWLNYHVLQGNPMGINPNFHIKDRVGRKDRYLAVHAIETDEPGLNAFGVESFVFHNAPVCFGLKINSIFLVNISADFVFSERAGFPFPTRREYVSEGEFAGTHRLADFEMKKNVEHPVLHPKMHKASIELVQPILQVDARIGASMGTQETMKNFLGVDSDVDSYLAPRTYPPHFQPQGVLLRQFQNQTVSLPDLEQVIEFDAVTGDESQPIGELVAQVYEYQNMIFESIAPEGVSVNDEPWKGVLNFNSAVAEEYRKRAGK
;
A
#
# COMPACT_ATOMS: atom_id res chain seq x y z
N MET A 1 19.93 -7.58 9.73
CA MET A 1 21.00 -6.58 9.92
C MET A 1 20.98 -5.64 8.73
N GLY A 2 20.97 -4.33 8.96
CA GLY A 2 21.16 -3.31 7.93
C GLY A 2 22.52 -2.63 8.05
N ILE A 3 22.80 -1.66 7.18
CA ILE A 3 23.98 -0.79 7.26
C ILE A 3 23.50 0.66 7.28
N ASN A 4 24.10 1.48 8.13
CA ASN A 4 23.95 2.92 8.06
C ASN A 4 24.88 3.46 6.97
N TYR A 5 24.31 3.98 5.88
CA TYR A 5 25.08 4.40 4.71
C TYR A 5 25.93 5.67 4.95
N LYS A 6 25.64 6.46 6.00
CA LYS A 6 26.47 7.62 6.38
C LYS A 6 27.75 7.22 7.09
N ASN A 7 27.69 6.23 7.99
CA ASN A 7 28.82 5.87 8.85
C ASN A 7 29.32 4.43 8.68
N GLN A 8 28.72 3.68 7.75
CA GLN A 8 29.06 2.31 7.38
C GLN A 8 28.99 1.29 8.53
N LYS A 9 28.24 1.60 9.60
CA LYS A 9 28.07 0.69 10.74
C LYS A 9 26.87 -0.25 10.56
N PRO A 10 26.96 -1.50 11.04
CA PRO A 10 25.81 -2.39 11.11
C PRO A 10 24.71 -1.82 12.00
N ILE A 11 23.46 -2.06 11.61
CA ILE A 11 22.26 -1.70 12.36
C ILE A 11 21.49 -2.98 12.68
N GLU A 12 21.06 -3.09 13.92
CA GLU A 12 20.05 -4.05 14.33
C GLU A 12 18.68 -3.37 14.33
N PHE A 13 17.74 -3.94 13.57
CA PHE A 13 16.37 -3.45 13.52
C PHE A 13 15.57 -4.12 14.62
N SER A 14 15.41 -3.43 15.75
CA SER A 14 14.51 -3.84 16.82
C SER A 14 13.23 -3.00 16.77
N TRP A 15 12.07 -3.63 16.93
CA TRP A 15 10.79 -2.93 17.00
C TRP A 15 10.76 -1.89 18.14
N ASN A 16 11.47 -2.15 19.23
CA ASN A 16 11.60 -1.21 20.35
C ASN A 16 12.41 0.04 20.00
N SER A 17 13.21 -0.02 18.92
CA SER A 17 14.02 1.09 18.44
C SER A 17 13.31 1.94 17.37
N LEU A 18 12.11 1.54 16.93
CA LEU A 18 11.31 2.27 15.94
C LEU A 18 10.46 3.37 16.59
N THR A 19 11.09 4.20 17.41
CA THR A 19 10.45 5.35 18.06
C THR A 19 10.79 6.63 17.30
N MET A 20 9.77 7.31 16.79
CA MET A 20 9.91 8.62 16.13
C MET A 20 9.41 9.74 17.04
N PRO A 21 10.05 10.92 17.00
CA PRO A 21 9.52 12.09 17.68
C PRO A 21 8.19 12.48 17.03
N SER A 22 7.18 12.69 17.87
CA SER A 22 5.81 12.99 17.46
C SER A 22 5.17 13.91 18.50
N CYS A 23 4.19 14.69 18.06
CA CYS A 23 3.41 15.54 18.94
C CYS A 23 2.50 14.70 19.86
N THR A 24 2.14 15.20 21.05
CA THR A 24 1.25 14.48 21.99
C THR A 24 -0.07 14.10 21.32
N THR A 25 -0.72 15.03 20.63
CA THR A 25 -1.96 14.78 19.88
C THR A 25 -1.80 13.67 18.85
N CYS A 26 -0.68 13.67 18.12
CA CYS A 26 -0.36 12.68 17.11
C CYS A 26 -0.20 11.29 17.76
N ASN A 27 0.45 11.22 18.93
CA ASN A 27 0.62 9.98 19.67
C ASN A 27 -0.69 9.44 20.22
N ASP A 28 -1.52 10.31 20.79
CA ASP A 28 -2.81 9.92 21.35
C ASP A 28 -3.73 9.37 20.25
N GLU A 29 -3.83 10.07 19.11
CA GLU A 29 -4.62 9.62 17.95
C GLU A 29 -4.15 8.26 17.41
N PHE A 30 -2.83 8.04 17.30
CA PHE A 30 -2.31 6.76 16.84
C PHE A 30 -2.42 5.64 17.88
N SER A 31 -2.34 5.97 19.17
CA SER A 31 -2.61 5.03 20.27
C SER A 31 -4.06 4.54 20.21
N ASP A 32 -5.01 5.45 19.96
CA ASP A 32 -6.43 5.10 19.79
C ASP A 32 -6.68 4.25 18.54
N LEU A 33 -5.99 4.54 17.43
CA LEU A 33 -6.01 3.68 16.25
C LEU A 33 -5.51 2.27 16.58
N GLU A 34 -4.34 2.15 17.20
CA GLU A 34 -3.76 0.85 17.59
C GLU A 34 -4.67 0.08 18.57
N GLY A 35 -5.32 0.78 19.50
CA GLY A 35 -6.33 0.21 20.39
C GLY A 35 -7.49 -0.44 19.64
N ARG A 36 -7.99 0.21 18.59
CA ARG A 36 -9.08 -0.30 17.73
C ARG A 36 -8.64 -1.42 16.78
N ILE A 37 -7.37 -1.45 16.37
CA ILE A 37 -6.81 -2.48 15.49
C ILE A 37 -6.57 -3.80 16.22
N LYS A 38 -6.18 -3.74 17.49
CA LYS A 38 -5.88 -4.93 18.31
C LYS A 38 -6.96 -6.03 18.25
N PRO A 39 -8.27 -5.75 18.44
CA PRO A 39 -9.30 -6.78 18.29
C PRO A 39 -9.40 -7.33 16.86
N ILE A 40 -9.15 -6.50 15.83
CA ILE A 40 -9.17 -6.93 14.42
C ILE A 40 -8.04 -7.92 14.15
N ILE A 41 -6.81 -7.62 14.56
CA ILE A 41 -5.68 -8.54 14.41
C ILE A 41 -5.92 -9.86 15.15
N ARG A 42 -6.54 -9.82 16.34
CA ARG A 42 -6.91 -11.03 17.08
C ARG A 42 -7.92 -11.89 16.31
N ALA A 43 -8.96 -11.26 15.75
CA ALA A 43 -9.93 -11.95 14.90
C ALA A 43 -9.24 -12.62 13.69
N LEU A 44 -8.34 -11.90 13.00
CA LEU A 44 -7.57 -12.46 11.88
C LEU A 44 -6.68 -13.64 12.31
N LEU A 45 -6.02 -13.55 13.47
CA LEU A 45 -5.22 -14.64 14.03
C LEU A 45 -6.07 -15.89 14.34
N ASN A 46 -7.31 -15.67 14.80
CA ASN A 46 -8.29 -16.73 15.08
C ASN A 46 -9.06 -17.20 13.84
N ARG A 47 -8.82 -16.61 12.66
CA ARG A 47 -9.56 -16.87 11.40
C ARG A 47 -11.05 -16.54 11.49
N GLU A 48 -11.40 -15.57 12.33
CA GLU A 48 -12.76 -15.07 12.47
C GLU A 48 -13.07 -14.07 11.35
N GLY A 49 -14.34 -14.00 10.94
CA GLY A 49 -14.82 -12.99 10.00
C GLY A 49 -14.68 -11.57 10.54
N VAL A 50 -14.30 -10.65 9.66
CA VAL A 50 -14.09 -9.23 9.98
C VAL A 50 -14.94 -8.37 9.05
N SER A 51 -15.58 -7.32 9.58
CA SER A 51 -16.44 -6.43 8.78
C SER A 51 -15.65 -5.56 7.80
N VAL A 52 -16.31 -5.13 6.71
CA VAL A 52 -15.75 -4.19 5.72
C VAL A 52 -15.19 -2.93 6.37
N LYS A 53 -15.93 -2.31 7.31
CA LYS A 53 -15.43 -1.13 8.05
C LYS A 53 -14.13 -1.40 8.80
N ASN A 54 -13.98 -2.60 9.38
CA ASN A 54 -12.80 -2.98 10.13
C ASN A 54 -11.61 -3.24 9.21
N TYR A 55 -11.83 -3.74 7.99
CA TYR A 55 -10.75 -3.82 6.99
C TYR A 55 -10.29 -2.45 6.49
N ILE A 56 -11.20 -1.50 6.33
CA ILE A 56 -10.83 -0.12 6.00
C ILE A 56 -9.96 0.47 7.11
N LEU A 57 -10.35 0.28 8.38
CA LEU A 57 -9.55 0.69 9.53
C LEU A 57 -8.18 0.00 9.55
N LEU A 58 -8.13 -1.30 9.24
CA LEU A 58 -6.89 -2.05 9.12
C LEU A 58 -5.98 -1.48 8.01
N MET A 59 -6.54 -1.12 6.85
CA MET A 59 -5.79 -0.47 5.77
C MET A 59 -5.26 0.91 6.18
N ASP A 60 -6.03 1.70 6.96
CA ASP A 60 -5.53 2.97 7.53
C ASP A 60 -4.33 2.74 8.46
N TRP A 61 -4.39 1.68 9.28
CA TRP A 61 -3.27 1.29 10.12
C TRP A 61 -2.08 0.79 9.31
N MET A 62 -2.30 0.04 8.24
CA MET A 62 -1.21 -0.39 7.35
C MET A 62 -0.52 0.79 6.66
N ASP A 63 -1.27 1.84 6.27
CA ASP A 63 -0.69 3.09 5.78
C ASP A 63 0.22 3.74 6.83
N LYS A 64 -0.24 3.83 8.08
CA LYS A 64 0.56 4.35 9.19
C LYS A 64 1.83 3.52 9.40
N VAL A 65 1.70 2.20 9.45
CA VAL A 65 2.84 1.28 9.66
C VAL A 65 3.85 1.42 8.52
N ARG A 66 3.40 1.41 7.26
CA ARG A 66 4.24 1.55 6.06
C ARG A 66 5.05 2.84 6.06
N VAL A 67 4.38 3.98 6.26
CA VAL A 67 5.04 5.30 6.28
C VAL A 67 5.94 5.41 7.52
N GLY A 68 5.52 4.89 8.67
CA GLY A 68 6.34 4.85 9.88
C GLY A 68 7.63 4.05 9.68
N LEU A 69 7.55 2.86 9.08
CA LEU A 69 8.71 2.03 8.73
C LEU A 69 9.63 2.76 7.76
N TRP A 70 9.07 3.39 6.73
CA TRP A 70 9.83 4.16 5.75
C TRP A 70 10.64 5.30 6.40
N LEU A 71 10.02 6.10 7.26
CA LEU A 71 10.69 7.19 7.98
C LEU A 71 11.77 6.65 8.93
N ASN A 72 11.49 5.56 9.65
CA ASN A 72 12.45 4.93 10.55
C ASN A 72 13.68 4.40 9.82
N TYR A 73 13.47 3.69 8.72
CA TYR A 73 14.56 3.15 7.93
C TYR A 73 15.39 4.27 7.29
N HIS A 74 14.76 5.37 6.86
CA HIS A 74 15.50 6.58 6.43
C HIS A 74 16.42 7.13 7.51
N VAL A 75 15.95 7.25 8.76
CA VAL A 75 16.78 7.76 9.86
C VAL A 75 17.88 6.76 10.23
N LEU A 76 17.51 5.50 10.45
CA LEU A 76 18.42 4.45 10.91
C LEU A 76 19.53 4.18 9.89
N GLN A 77 19.18 4.08 8.60
CA GLN A 77 20.14 3.79 7.53
C GLN A 77 20.85 5.04 7.00
N GLY A 78 20.59 6.22 7.56
CA GLY A 78 21.29 7.44 7.15
C GLY A 78 20.88 7.96 5.78
N ASN A 79 19.60 7.82 5.41
CA ASN A 79 18.99 8.38 4.20
C ASN A 79 19.73 7.97 2.90
N PRO A 80 19.70 6.68 2.53
CA PRO A 80 20.44 6.17 1.37
C PRO A 80 20.07 6.85 0.05
N MET A 81 18.83 7.34 -0.08
CA MET A 81 18.32 7.96 -1.30
C MET A 81 18.43 9.50 -1.30
N GLY A 82 18.95 10.11 -0.22
CA GLY A 82 19.02 11.57 -0.10
C GLY A 82 17.65 12.27 -0.05
N ILE A 83 16.57 11.54 0.21
CA ILE A 83 15.20 12.08 0.23
C ILE A 83 14.95 12.77 1.58
N ASN A 84 14.50 14.02 1.56
CA ASN A 84 14.10 14.74 2.77
C ASN A 84 12.57 14.87 2.82
N PRO A 85 11.86 13.97 3.50
CA PRO A 85 10.41 14.02 3.55
C PRO A 85 9.91 15.26 4.29
N ASN A 86 8.97 15.97 3.67
CA ASN A 86 8.31 17.13 4.26
C ASN A 86 6.78 16.93 4.29
N PHE A 87 6.33 15.98 5.11
CA PHE A 87 4.92 15.66 5.31
C PHE A 87 4.69 14.96 6.65
N HIS A 88 3.45 14.98 7.17
CA HIS A 88 3.07 14.19 8.35
C HIS A 88 2.47 12.84 7.92
N ILE A 89 2.64 11.80 8.75
CA ILE A 89 2.11 10.46 8.46
C ILE A 89 0.61 10.50 8.15
N LYS A 90 -0.16 11.29 8.92
CA LYS A 90 -1.61 11.46 8.72
C LYS A 90 -1.97 11.99 7.33
N ASP A 91 -1.07 12.75 6.69
CA ASP A 91 -1.29 13.32 5.37
C ASP A 91 -1.20 12.25 4.27
N ARG A 92 -0.87 11.00 4.61
CA ARG A 92 -0.68 9.87 3.69
C ARG A 92 -1.66 8.72 3.91
N VAL A 93 -2.37 8.69 5.03
CA VAL A 93 -3.35 7.65 5.37
C VAL A 93 -4.59 7.79 4.47
N GLY A 94 -4.97 6.70 3.79
CA GLY A 94 -6.18 6.68 2.96
C GLY A 94 -6.14 7.69 1.80
N ARG A 95 -4.93 8.00 1.29
CA ARG A 95 -4.75 8.96 0.19
C ARG A 95 -4.47 8.32 -1.15
N LYS A 96 -4.02 7.07 -1.21
CA LYS A 96 -3.61 6.38 -2.43
C LYS A 96 -4.37 5.08 -2.58
N ASP A 97 -4.50 4.57 -3.80
CA ASP A 97 -5.06 3.25 -4.05
C ASP A 97 -4.40 2.21 -3.14
N ARG A 98 -5.20 1.37 -2.47
CA ARG A 98 -4.74 0.44 -1.44
C ARG A 98 -5.06 -0.98 -1.80
N TYR A 99 -4.17 -1.87 -1.38
CA TYR A 99 -4.39 -3.30 -1.45
C TYR A 99 -3.93 -3.98 -0.18
N LEU A 100 -4.66 -5.02 0.21
CA LEU A 100 -4.38 -5.85 1.36
C LEU A 100 -4.63 -7.32 1.01
N ALA A 101 -3.59 -8.14 1.14
CA ALA A 101 -3.71 -9.59 1.18
C ALA A 101 -3.52 -10.08 2.63
N VAL A 102 -4.35 -11.02 3.06
CA VAL A 102 -4.17 -11.74 4.33
C VAL A 102 -3.92 -13.21 4.02
N HIS A 103 -2.69 -13.66 4.28
CA HIS A 103 -2.33 -15.08 4.18
C HIS A 103 -2.32 -15.69 5.58
N ALA A 104 -3.04 -16.79 5.74
CA ALA A 104 -2.79 -17.70 6.84
C ALA A 104 -1.47 -18.44 6.57
N ILE A 105 -0.56 -18.44 7.53
CA ILE A 105 0.72 -19.15 7.42
C ILE A 105 0.88 -20.12 8.59
N GLU A 106 1.50 -21.26 8.34
CA GLU A 106 1.91 -22.22 9.37
C GLU A 106 3.30 -21.84 9.86
N THR A 107 3.41 -21.52 11.15
CA THR A 107 4.68 -21.18 11.79
C THR A 107 4.55 -21.37 13.29
N ASP A 108 5.55 -22.02 13.88
CA ASP A 108 5.66 -22.19 15.33
C ASP A 108 6.38 -21.01 16.00
N GLU A 109 6.88 -20.06 15.20
CA GLU A 109 7.63 -18.91 15.69
C GLU A 109 6.73 -17.69 15.87
N PRO A 110 6.35 -17.35 17.12
CA PRO A 110 5.67 -16.09 17.37
C PRO A 110 6.61 -14.93 17.03
N GLY A 111 6.05 -13.85 16.51
CA GLY A 111 6.87 -12.71 16.14
C GLY A 111 6.17 -11.69 15.27
N LEU A 112 6.83 -10.55 15.16
CA LEU A 112 6.47 -9.43 14.29
C LEU A 112 7.66 -9.20 13.36
N ASN A 113 7.46 -9.25 12.05
CA ASN A 113 8.54 -9.02 11.08
C ASN A 113 8.01 -8.26 9.88
N ALA A 114 8.75 -7.23 9.46
CA ALA A 114 8.47 -6.50 8.22
C ALA A 114 9.44 -6.94 7.13
N PHE A 115 8.96 -7.01 5.90
CA PHE A 115 9.72 -7.47 4.73
C PHE A 115 9.62 -6.48 3.59
N GLY A 116 10.70 -6.34 2.82
CA GLY A 116 10.82 -5.39 1.71
C GLY A 116 11.11 -3.96 2.14
N VAL A 117 11.08 -3.65 3.44
CA VAL A 117 11.26 -2.28 3.97
C VAL A 117 12.69 -1.77 3.88
N GLU A 118 13.65 -2.68 3.75
CA GLU A 118 15.08 -2.40 3.57
C GLU A 118 15.49 -2.22 2.11
N SER A 119 14.58 -2.44 1.14
CA SER A 119 14.89 -2.30 -0.28
C SER A 119 15.08 -0.85 -0.71
N PHE A 120 15.92 -0.63 -1.71
CA PHE A 120 16.08 0.69 -2.32
C PHE A 120 14.80 1.19 -3.00
N VAL A 121 13.97 0.29 -3.54
CA VAL A 121 12.65 0.66 -4.06
C VAL A 121 11.78 1.22 -2.95
N PHE A 122 11.68 0.53 -1.81
CA PHE A 122 10.90 1.02 -0.67
C PHE A 122 11.46 2.33 -0.13
N HIS A 123 12.79 2.47 -0.07
CA HIS A 123 13.42 3.74 0.30
C HIS A 123 13.07 4.87 -0.67
N ASN A 124 13.01 4.61 -1.97
CA ASN A 124 12.59 5.63 -2.93
C ASN A 124 11.11 6.01 -2.73
N ALA A 125 10.24 5.00 -2.72
CA ALA A 125 8.81 5.17 -2.54
C ALA A 125 8.27 3.99 -1.72
N PRO A 126 7.57 4.25 -0.59
CA PRO A 126 7.07 3.16 0.26
C PRO A 126 5.83 2.52 -0.35
N VAL A 127 5.96 1.81 -1.46
CA VAL A 127 4.82 1.35 -2.28
C VAL A 127 4.22 0.02 -1.82
N CYS A 128 5.06 -0.90 -1.35
CA CYS A 128 4.65 -2.26 -0.99
C CYS A 128 5.52 -2.78 0.16
N PHE A 129 4.93 -3.48 1.12
CA PHE A 129 5.67 -4.22 2.14
C PHE A 129 4.88 -5.44 2.64
N GLY A 130 5.60 -6.39 3.23
CA GLY A 130 5.04 -7.54 3.94
C GLY A 130 5.13 -7.36 5.45
N LEU A 131 4.13 -7.82 6.19
CA LEU A 131 4.12 -7.83 7.66
C LEU A 131 3.65 -9.20 8.18
N LYS A 132 4.58 -9.96 8.78
CA LYS A 132 4.25 -11.16 9.56
C LYS A 132 3.81 -10.74 10.94
N ILE A 133 2.66 -11.24 11.39
CA ILE A 133 2.20 -11.18 12.77
C ILE A 133 1.83 -12.60 13.19
N ASN A 134 2.70 -13.28 13.94
CA ASN A 134 2.52 -14.69 14.32
C ASN A 134 2.15 -15.56 13.09
N SER A 135 0.95 -16.14 13.09
CA SER A 135 0.44 -17.06 12.06
C SER A 135 -0.30 -16.37 10.90
N ILE A 136 -0.17 -15.05 10.73
CA ILE A 136 -0.64 -14.34 9.53
C ILE A 136 0.49 -13.57 8.87
N PHE A 137 0.41 -13.48 7.54
CA PHE A 137 1.28 -12.63 6.72
C PHE A 137 0.41 -11.67 5.91
N LEU A 138 0.63 -10.37 6.12
CA LEU A 138 -0.09 -9.30 5.43
C LEU A 138 0.78 -8.76 4.31
N VAL A 139 0.24 -8.66 3.10
CA VAL A 139 0.85 -7.88 2.00
C VAL A 139 0.05 -6.61 1.84
N ASN A 140 0.72 -5.46 1.95
CA ASN A 140 0.08 -4.17 1.75
C ASN A 140 0.76 -3.40 0.63
N ILE A 141 -0.06 -2.86 -0.28
CA ILE A 141 0.35 -1.96 -1.35
C ILE A 141 -0.41 -0.65 -1.20
N SER A 142 0.29 0.47 -1.46
CA SER A 142 -0.32 1.78 -1.54
C SER A 142 0.45 2.69 -2.49
N ALA A 143 -0.15 2.99 -3.64
CA ALA A 143 0.47 3.74 -4.74
C ALA A 143 -0.56 4.57 -5.53
N ASP A 144 -0.10 5.57 -6.29
CA ASP A 144 -1.00 6.45 -7.02
C ASP A 144 -1.56 5.73 -8.25
N PHE A 145 -2.90 5.67 -8.35
CA PHE A 145 -3.63 5.12 -9.49
C PHE A 145 -3.29 3.66 -9.88
N VAL A 146 -2.69 2.89 -8.98
CA VAL A 146 -2.26 1.51 -9.27
C VAL A 146 -3.44 0.57 -9.53
N PHE A 147 -4.62 0.88 -8.97
CA PHE A 147 -5.84 0.09 -9.14
C PHE A 147 -6.97 0.84 -9.84
N SER A 148 -6.85 2.17 -9.91
CA SER A 148 -7.92 3.06 -10.38
C SER A 148 -8.46 2.66 -11.75
N GLU A 149 -7.59 2.43 -12.73
CA GLU A 149 -8.00 2.02 -14.08
C GLU A 149 -8.93 0.80 -14.09
N ARG A 150 -8.49 -0.28 -13.44
CA ARG A 150 -9.19 -1.57 -13.44
C ARG A 150 -10.33 -1.62 -12.43
N ALA A 151 -10.36 -0.70 -11.45
CA ALA A 151 -11.50 -0.49 -10.56
C ALA A 151 -12.58 0.43 -11.17
N GLY A 152 -12.32 1.00 -12.34
CA GLY A 152 -13.23 1.93 -13.02
C GLY A 152 -13.24 3.32 -12.43
N PHE A 153 -12.22 3.71 -11.68
CA PHE A 153 -12.00 5.06 -11.16
C PHE A 153 -11.18 5.89 -12.17
N PRO A 154 -11.21 7.24 -12.06
CA PRO A 154 -10.37 8.09 -12.89
C PRO A 154 -8.88 7.80 -12.74
N PHE A 155 -8.16 7.73 -13.86
CA PHE A 155 -6.72 7.51 -13.88
C PHE A 155 -6.06 8.35 -14.99
N PRO A 156 -4.83 8.84 -14.78
CA PRO A 156 -4.11 9.59 -15.81
C PRO A 156 -3.49 8.64 -16.83
N THR A 157 -3.67 8.93 -18.12
CA THR A 157 -2.96 8.22 -19.20
C THR A 157 -1.59 8.83 -19.50
N ARG A 158 -1.32 10.05 -19.02
CA ARG A 158 -0.04 10.74 -19.18
C ARG A 158 0.54 11.20 -17.84
N ARG A 159 1.83 10.92 -17.64
CA ARG A 159 2.57 11.24 -16.39
C ARG A 159 3.94 11.80 -16.71
N GLU A 160 4.22 13.03 -16.30
CA GLU A 160 5.51 13.68 -16.53
C GLU A 160 6.17 14.06 -15.20
N TYR A 161 7.48 13.88 -15.10
CA TYR A 161 8.23 14.40 -13.95
C TYR A 161 8.58 15.86 -14.19
N VAL A 162 8.27 16.71 -13.21
CA VAL A 162 8.63 18.12 -13.26
C VAL A 162 10.04 18.27 -12.67
N SER A 163 11.03 18.53 -13.51
CA SER A 163 12.43 18.65 -13.10
C SER A 163 12.83 20.05 -12.63
N GLU A 164 12.08 21.09 -13.01
CA GLU A 164 12.43 22.49 -12.80
C GLU A 164 11.22 23.34 -12.41
N GLY A 165 11.48 24.51 -11.81
CA GLY A 165 10.47 25.48 -11.38
C GLY A 165 9.91 25.23 -9.98
N GLU A 166 8.85 25.96 -9.63
CA GLU A 166 8.21 25.91 -8.30
C GLU A 166 7.68 24.51 -7.94
N PHE A 167 7.32 23.71 -8.95
CA PHE A 167 6.80 22.36 -8.79
C PHE A 167 7.85 21.27 -9.07
N ALA A 168 9.14 21.60 -9.07
CA ALA A 168 10.21 20.62 -9.26
C ALA A 168 10.11 19.49 -8.22
N GLY A 169 10.27 18.24 -8.66
CA GLY A 169 10.10 17.04 -7.82
C GLY A 169 8.69 16.48 -7.77
N THR A 170 7.71 17.09 -8.47
CA THR A 170 6.33 16.60 -8.55
C THR A 170 6.07 15.86 -9.86
N HIS A 171 4.93 15.15 -9.92
CA HIS A 171 4.41 14.60 -11.15
C HIS A 171 3.30 15.50 -11.71
N ARG A 172 3.40 15.85 -12.98
CA ARG A 172 2.29 16.39 -13.75
C ARG A 172 1.48 15.22 -14.31
N LEU A 173 0.19 15.21 -14.00
CA LEU A 173 -0.76 14.20 -14.45
C LEU A 173 -1.71 14.85 -15.46
N ALA A 174 -1.96 14.18 -16.58
CA ALA A 174 -2.84 14.68 -17.64
C ALA A 174 -3.63 13.54 -18.29
N ASP A 175 -4.57 13.95 -19.16
CA ASP A 175 -5.32 13.04 -20.03
C ASP A 175 -6.03 11.93 -19.24
N PHE A 176 -6.83 12.35 -18.26
CA PHE A 176 -7.56 11.43 -17.39
C PHE A 176 -8.66 10.69 -18.14
N GLU A 177 -8.75 9.39 -17.88
CA GLU A 177 -9.79 8.50 -18.41
C GLU A 177 -10.52 7.78 -17.27
N MET A 178 -11.72 7.26 -17.55
CA MET A 178 -12.49 6.44 -16.62
C MET A 178 -13.32 5.40 -17.37
N LYS A 179 -12.99 4.11 -17.22
CA LYS A 179 -13.65 3.01 -17.94
C LYS A 179 -15.08 2.69 -17.48
N LYS A 180 -15.45 3.10 -16.26
CA LYS A 180 -16.77 2.86 -15.65
C LYS A 180 -17.18 1.38 -15.55
N ASN A 181 -16.22 0.49 -15.34
CA ASN A 181 -16.44 -0.91 -14.99
C ASN A 181 -15.30 -1.41 -14.11
N VAL A 182 -15.56 -2.48 -13.34
CA VAL A 182 -14.51 -3.20 -12.61
C VAL A 182 -14.05 -4.37 -13.49
N GLU A 183 -12.75 -4.42 -13.77
CA GLU A 183 -12.09 -5.51 -14.48
C GLU A 183 -11.53 -6.54 -13.49
N HIS A 184 -11.54 -7.82 -13.89
CA HIS A 184 -10.96 -8.91 -13.10
C HIS A 184 -9.73 -9.50 -13.82
N PRO A 185 -8.62 -9.76 -13.11
CA PRO A 185 -8.31 -9.27 -11.76
C PRO A 185 -8.13 -7.75 -11.75
N VAL A 186 -8.16 -7.10 -10.59
CA VAL A 186 -7.85 -5.65 -10.46
C VAL A 186 -6.34 -5.43 -10.35
N LEU A 187 -5.63 -6.27 -9.60
CA LEU A 187 -4.16 -6.28 -9.53
C LEU A 187 -3.59 -7.30 -10.53
N HIS A 188 -2.55 -6.92 -11.28
CA HIS A 188 -1.87 -7.78 -12.24
C HIS A 188 -0.35 -7.54 -12.19
N PRO A 189 0.52 -8.57 -12.17
CA PRO A 189 0.29 -10.03 -12.20
C PRO A 189 -0.42 -10.65 -10.99
N LYS A 190 -0.81 -11.91 -11.20
CA LYS A 190 -1.64 -12.72 -10.28
C LYS A 190 -0.91 -13.04 -8.99
N MET A 191 -1.61 -12.81 -7.88
CA MET A 191 -1.19 -13.12 -6.52
C MET A 191 -1.15 -14.60 -6.20
N HIS A 192 -0.30 -14.98 -5.24
CA HIS A 192 -0.49 -16.23 -4.52
C HIS A 192 -1.83 -16.15 -3.79
N LYS A 193 -2.59 -17.25 -3.73
CA LYS A 193 -3.92 -17.23 -3.13
C LYS A 193 -3.81 -16.78 -1.67
N ALA A 194 -4.49 -15.68 -1.35
CA ALA A 194 -4.68 -15.21 0.01
C ALA A 194 -6.03 -15.72 0.54
N SER A 195 -6.17 -15.80 1.86
CA SER A 195 -7.48 -16.05 2.47
C SER A 195 -8.42 -14.86 2.30
N ILE A 196 -7.87 -13.65 2.23
CA ILE A 196 -8.58 -12.41 1.95
C ILE A 196 -7.72 -11.58 0.99
N GLU A 197 -8.31 -11.10 -0.09
CA GLU A 197 -7.68 -10.19 -1.04
C GLU A 197 -8.61 -8.98 -1.28
N LEU A 198 -8.15 -7.80 -0.88
CA LEU A 198 -8.95 -6.56 -0.89
C LEU A 198 -8.22 -5.46 -1.63
N VAL A 199 -8.98 -4.73 -2.45
CA VAL A 199 -8.55 -3.55 -3.17
C VAL A 199 -9.44 -2.38 -2.82
N GLN A 200 -8.86 -1.20 -2.67
CA GLN A 200 -9.59 0.04 -2.47
C GLN A 200 -9.02 1.13 -3.37
N PRO A 201 -9.68 1.47 -4.49
CA PRO A 201 -9.30 2.66 -5.24
C PRO A 201 -9.59 3.92 -4.42
N ILE A 202 -8.79 4.97 -4.59
CA ILE A 202 -8.95 6.25 -3.88
C ILE A 202 -8.88 7.40 -4.89
N LEU A 203 -9.94 8.21 -4.93
CA LEU A 203 -9.98 9.45 -5.70
C LEU A 203 -8.91 10.42 -5.19
N GLN A 204 -8.03 10.81 -6.10
CA GLN A 204 -6.94 11.73 -5.84
C GLN A 204 -7.41 13.18 -5.95
N VAL A 205 -6.89 14.06 -5.10
CA VAL A 205 -7.15 15.51 -5.16
C VAL A 205 -5.92 16.24 -5.72
N ASP A 206 -6.15 17.35 -6.40
CA ASP A 206 -5.05 18.21 -6.86
C ASP A 206 -4.28 18.79 -5.67
N ALA A 207 -2.97 18.55 -5.63
CA ALA A 207 -2.09 19.03 -4.56
C ALA A 207 -2.11 20.57 -4.41
N ARG A 208 -2.43 21.31 -5.49
CA ARG A 208 -2.51 22.79 -5.50
C ARG A 208 -3.74 23.33 -4.76
N ILE A 209 -4.80 22.53 -4.66
CA ILE A 209 -6.05 22.94 -3.99
C ILE A 209 -5.87 22.81 -2.46
N GLY A 210 -4.80 22.14 -2.00
CA GLY A 210 -4.47 21.95 -0.60
C GLY A 210 -5.39 20.90 0.06
N ALA A 211 -4.88 20.25 1.10
CA ALA A 211 -5.63 19.28 1.89
C ALA A 211 -6.67 19.95 2.82
N SER A 212 -7.38 20.99 2.37
CA SER A 212 -8.60 21.42 3.05
C SER A 212 -9.67 20.34 2.79
N MET A 213 -9.58 19.24 3.54
CA MET A 213 -10.71 18.39 3.88
C MET A 213 -11.66 19.19 4.80
N GLY A 214 -12.12 20.33 4.30
CA GLY A 214 -13.05 21.22 4.96
C GLY A 214 -14.24 21.36 4.04
N THR A 215 -15.38 20.86 4.52
CA THR A 215 -16.70 20.88 3.91
C THR A 215 -16.86 19.98 2.68
N GLN A 216 -17.64 18.90 2.87
CA GLN A 216 -18.37 18.23 1.80
C GLN A 216 -18.92 19.30 0.86
N GLU A 217 -18.62 19.28 -0.45
CA GLU A 217 -19.60 19.84 -1.38
C GLU A 217 -19.43 19.46 -2.86
N THR A 218 -18.26 19.05 -3.37
CA THR A 218 -18.15 18.77 -4.81
C THR A 218 -17.13 17.68 -5.20
N MET A 219 -17.56 16.70 -6.01
CA MET A 219 -16.67 15.72 -6.64
C MET A 219 -15.66 16.36 -7.62
N LYS A 220 -15.90 17.57 -8.12
CA LYS A 220 -15.02 18.28 -9.07
C LYS A 220 -13.61 18.56 -8.54
N ASN A 221 -13.39 18.48 -7.23
CA ASN A 221 -12.07 18.64 -6.65
C ASN A 221 -11.18 17.39 -6.83
N PHE A 222 -11.75 16.27 -7.29
CA PHE A 222 -11.01 15.07 -7.61
C PHE A 222 -10.47 15.10 -9.04
N LEU A 223 -9.25 14.62 -9.20
CA LEU A 223 -8.59 14.52 -10.48
C LEU A 223 -9.36 13.58 -11.43
N GLY A 224 -9.64 14.04 -12.64
CA GLY A 224 -10.38 13.28 -13.65
C GLY A 224 -11.88 13.15 -13.42
N VAL A 225 -12.48 14.00 -12.56
CA VAL A 225 -13.93 14.05 -12.33
C VAL A 225 -14.52 15.38 -12.78
N ASP A 226 -15.31 15.37 -13.86
CA ASP A 226 -15.81 16.59 -14.50
C ASP A 226 -17.16 17.11 -13.93
N SER A 227 -17.81 16.33 -13.06
CA SER A 227 -19.15 16.65 -12.56
C SER A 227 -19.21 16.61 -11.03
N ASP A 228 -20.06 17.44 -10.43
CA ASP A 228 -20.27 17.46 -8.97
C ASP A 228 -20.99 16.19 -8.49
N VAL A 229 -21.66 15.49 -9.41
CA VAL A 229 -22.44 14.28 -9.16
C VAL A 229 -22.18 13.28 -10.29
N ASP A 230 -21.14 12.46 -10.12
CA ASP A 230 -20.93 11.32 -11.02
C ASP A 230 -21.75 10.12 -10.53
N SER A 231 -22.83 9.79 -11.26
CA SER A 231 -23.74 8.68 -10.94
C SER A 231 -23.07 7.30 -10.88
N TYR A 232 -21.90 7.13 -11.52
CA TYR A 232 -21.12 5.90 -11.45
C TYR A 232 -20.25 5.85 -10.19
N LEU A 233 -19.58 6.95 -9.84
CA LEU A 233 -18.68 7.03 -8.68
C LEU A 233 -19.42 7.19 -7.35
N ALA A 234 -20.59 7.83 -7.35
CA ALA A 234 -21.37 8.09 -6.14
C ALA A 234 -21.69 6.81 -5.32
N PRO A 235 -22.19 5.71 -5.90
CA PRO A 235 -22.40 4.45 -5.16
C PRO A 235 -21.12 3.65 -4.93
N ARG A 236 -19.98 4.06 -5.50
CA ARG A 236 -18.69 3.37 -5.42
C ARG A 236 -17.69 4.07 -4.52
N THR A 237 -18.08 5.15 -3.85
CA THR A 237 -17.29 5.84 -2.84
C THR A 237 -17.90 5.59 -1.46
N TYR A 238 -17.06 5.64 -0.44
CA TYR A 238 -17.42 5.34 0.94
C TYR A 238 -18.46 6.36 1.47
N PRO A 239 -19.52 5.91 2.17
CA PRO A 239 -20.51 6.81 2.75
C PRO A 239 -19.93 7.58 3.96
N PRO A 240 -20.52 8.73 4.37
CA PRO A 240 -21.66 9.41 3.77
C PRO A 240 -21.21 10.44 2.72
N HIS A 241 -21.42 10.10 1.45
CA HIS A 241 -21.19 10.89 0.23
C HIS A 241 -19.80 11.54 0.04
N PHE A 242 -19.22 11.31 -1.15
CA PHE A 242 -18.07 12.04 -1.69
C PHE A 242 -16.77 11.93 -0.88
N GLN A 243 -16.59 10.83 -0.16
CA GLN A 243 -15.27 10.50 0.40
C GLN A 243 -14.33 10.05 -0.72
N PRO A 244 -13.02 10.39 -0.65
CA PRO A 244 -12.07 9.94 -1.65
C PRO A 244 -11.94 8.42 -1.68
N GLN A 245 -12.12 7.74 -0.55
CA GLN A 245 -12.02 6.29 -0.46
C GLN A 245 -13.15 5.62 -1.26
N GLY A 246 -12.78 4.72 -2.17
CA GLY A 246 -13.72 3.82 -2.83
C GLY A 246 -14.30 2.78 -1.88
N VAL A 247 -15.40 2.15 -2.29
CA VAL A 247 -15.88 0.90 -1.70
C VAL A 247 -14.80 -0.18 -1.81
N LEU A 248 -14.74 -1.10 -0.84
CA LEU A 248 -13.82 -2.23 -0.95
C LEU A 248 -14.24 -3.14 -2.11
N LEU A 249 -13.25 -3.59 -2.86
CA LEU A 249 -13.39 -4.65 -3.85
C LEU A 249 -12.71 -5.90 -3.28
N ARG A 250 -13.45 -6.99 -3.17
CA ARG A 250 -12.88 -8.30 -2.83
C ARG A 250 -12.57 -9.06 -4.11
N GLN A 251 -11.32 -9.48 -4.23
CA GLN A 251 -10.85 -10.28 -5.35
C GLN A 251 -10.89 -11.76 -4.96
N PHE A 252 -11.53 -12.55 -5.80
CA PHE A 252 -11.48 -14.00 -5.77
C PHE A 252 -10.68 -14.50 -6.98
N GLN A 253 -10.44 -15.80 -7.09
CA GLN A 253 -9.66 -16.37 -8.21
C GLN A 253 -10.25 -16.11 -9.61
N ASN A 254 -11.57 -15.91 -9.72
CA ASN A 254 -12.30 -15.83 -10.98
C ASN A 254 -13.19 -14.59 -11.13
N GLN A 255 -13.32 -13.76 -10.08
CA GLN A 255 -14.18 -12.60 -10.09
C GLN A 255 -13.70 -11.55 -9.07
N THR A 256 -14.16 -10.32 -9.28
CA THR A 256 -14.02 -9.23 -8.31
C THR A 256 -15.41 -8.73 -7.96
N VAL A 257 -15.71 -8.63 -6.67
CA VAL A 257 -17.01 -8.14 -6.18
C VAL A 257 -16.84 -6.89 -5.34
N SER A 258 -17.79 -5.98 -5.46
CA SER A 258 -17.85 -4.77 -4.63
C SER A 258 -18.55 -5.06 -3.31
N LEU A 259 -18.05 -4.48 -2.22
CA LEU A 259 -18.56 -4.61 -0.86
C LEU A 259 -19.04 -3.23 -0.36
N PRO A 260 -20.26 -2.78 -0.74
CA PRO A 260 -20.77 -1.46 -0.36
C PRO A 260 -21.32 -1.41 1.07
N ASP A 261 -21.69 -2.55 1.66
CA ASP A 261 -22.18 -2.64 3.04
C ASP A 261 -21.01 -2.73 4.03
N LEU A 262 -20.92 -1.73 4.90
CA LEU A 262 -19.84 -1.58 5.87
C LEU A 262 -19.87 -2.60 7.01
N GLU A 263 -21.05 -3.13 7.30
CA GLU A 263 -21.26 -4.14 8.33
C GLU A 263 -21.14 -5.55 7.77
N GLN A 264 -21.05 -5.70 6.43
CA GLN A 264 -20.83 -6.99 5.80
C GLN A 264 -19.55 -7.65 6.35
N VAL A 265 -19.70 -8.86 6.87
CA VAL A 265 -18.60 -9.68 7.37
C VAL A 265 -17.91 -10.38 6.20
N ILE A 266 -16.59 -10.29 6.16
CA ILE A 266 -15.72 -10.97 5.22
C ILE A 266 -15.09 -12.16 5.95
N GLU A 267 -15.49 -13.36 5.55
CA GLU A 267 -14.93 -14.62 6.06
C GLU A 267 -13.64 -14.99 5.33
N PHE A 268 -12.77 -15.75 6.02
CA PHE A 268 -11.55 -16.31 5.44
C PHE A 268 -11.87 -17.35 4.36
N ASP A 269 -11.27 -17.19 3.18
CA ASP A 269 -11.25 -18.26 2.18
C ASP A 269 -10.28 -19.36 2.60
N ALA A 270 -10.68 -20.61 2.36
CA ALA A 270 -9.80 -21.75 2.53
C ALA A 270 -8.68 -21.71 1.49
N VAL A 271 -7.44 -21.86 1.97
CA VAL A 271 -6.24 -22.00 1.16
C VAL A 271 -5.66 -23.37 1.51
N THR A 272 -5.71 -24.31 0.55
CA THR A 272 -5.35 -25.72 0.82
C THR A 272 -4.49 -26.30 -0.29
N GLY A 273 -3.68 -27.30 0.05
CA GLY A 273 -2.84 -28.01 -0.92
C GLY A 273 -1.91 -27.05 -1.67
N ASP A 274 -1.92 -27.14 -3.00
CA ASP A 274 -1.05 -26.37 -3.90
C ASP A 274 -1.31 -24.85 -3.87
N GLU A 275 -2.44 -24.41 -3.30
CA GLU A 275 -2.74 -22.99 -3.11
C GLU A 275 -1.98 -22.38 -1.93
N SER A 276 -1.57 -23.22 -0.97
CA SER A 276 -0.75 -22.80 0.16
C SER A 276 0.68 -22.55 -0.30
N GLN A 277 1.25 -21.44 0.15
CA GLN A 277 2.60 -21.04 -0.25
C GLN A 277 3.46 -20.85 1.00
N PRO A 278 4.72 -21.34 0.97
CA PRO A 278 5.63 -21.11 2.08
C PRO A 278 5.89 -19.61 2.23
N ILE A 279 6.16 -19.16 3.45
CA ILE A 279 6.37 -17.73 3.75
C ILE A 279 7.46 -17.10 2.87
N GLY A 280 8.49 -17.85 2.48
CA GLY A 280 9.54 -17.33 1.59
C GLY A 280 9.03 -16.96 0.19
N GLU A 281 8.05 -17.67 -0.37
CA GLU A 281 7.41 -17.29 -1.64
C GLU A 281 6.55 -16.03 -1.47
N LEU A 282 5.80 -15.94 -0.36
CA LEU A 282 5.02 -14.74 -0.05
C LEU A 282 5.91 -13.50 0.14
N VAL A 283 7.07 -13.68 0.78
CA VAL A 283 8.07 -12.62 0.95
C VAL A 283 8.72 -12.26 -0.38
N ALA A 284 9.09 -13.24 -1.22
CA ALA A 284 9.63 -12.98 -2.55
C ALA A 284 8.68 -12.12 -3.39
N GLN A 285 7.39 -12.45 -3.35
CA GLN A 285 6.35 -11.73 -4.05
C GLN A 285 6.20 -10.26 -3.59
N VAL A 286 6.52 -9.91 -2.33
CA VAL A 286 6.57 -8.51 -1.88
C VAL A 286 7.58 -7.69 -2.69
N TYR A 287 8.79 -8.22 -2.92
CA TYR A 287 9.83 -7.52 -3.69
C TYR A 287 9.48 -7.42 -5.18
N GLU A 288 8.78 -8.42 -5.71
CA GLU A 288 8.28 -8.38 -7.10
C GLU A 288 7.23 -7.28 -7.29
N TYR A 289 6.32 -7.11 -6.32
CA TYR A 289 5.38 -5.99 -6.34
C TYR A 289 6.08 -4.65 -6.21
N GLN A 290 7.12 -4.54 -5.38
CA GLN A 290 7.88 -3.31 -5.32
C GLN A 290 8.42 -2.93 -6.70
N ASN A 291 9.07 -3.88 -7.39
CA ASN A 291 9.60 -3.65 -8.73
C ASN A 291 8.48 -3.28 -9.72
N MET A 292 7.45 -4.12 -9.83
CA MET A 292 6.32 -3.90 -10.73
C MET A 292 5.65 -2.54 -10.53
N ILE A 293 5.37 -2.17 -9.28
CA ILE A 293 4.70 -0.90 -8.99
C ILE A 293 5.63 0.25 -9.32
N PHE A 294 6.90 0.16 -8.94
CA PHE A 294 7.91 1.16 -9.25
C PHE A 294 8.03 1.41 -10.76
N GLU A 295 8.01 0.35 -11.57
CA GLU A 295 7.99 0.43 -13.03
C GLU A 295 6.67 1.07 -13.53
N SER A 296 5.52 0.67 -12.99
CA SER A 296 4.20 1.16 -13.43
C SER A 296 3.94 2.64 -13.13
N ILE A 297 4.64 3.21 -12.14
CA ILE A 297 4.49 4.61 -11.75
C ILE A 297 5.64 5.49 -12.26
N ALA A 298 6.58 4.92 -13.02
CA ALA A 298 7.67 5.66 -13.61
C ALA A 298 7.14 6.76 -14.57
N PRO A 299 7.65 8.00 -14.49
CA PRO A 299 7.29 9.05 -15.43
C PRO A 299 7.65 8.70 -16.88
N GLU A 300 6.95 9.31 -17.84
CA GLU A 300 7.35 9.28 -19.24
C GLU A 300 8.78 9.77 -19.42
N GLY A 301 9.53 9.05 -20.27
CA GLY A 301 10.95 9.35 -20.54
C GLY A 301 11.93 8.86 -19.47
N VAL A 302 11.45 8.30 -18.34
CA VAL A 302 12.32 7.65 -17.35
C VAL A 302 12.38 6.15 -17.62
N SER A 303 13.49 5.69 -18.21
CA SER A 303 13.78 4.26 -18.31
C SER A 303 14.28 3.75 -16.96
N VAL A 304 13.42 2.99 -16.26
CA VAL A 304 13.82 2.21 -15.06
C VAL A 304 14.83 1.11 -15.37
N ASN A 305 15.04 0.81 -16.66
CA ASN A 305 16.06 -0.12 -17.15
C ASN A 305 17.44 0.54 -17.35
N ASP A 306 17.53 1.87 -17.17
CA ASP A 306 18.80 2.58 -17.22
C ASP A 306 19.40 2.69 -15.80
N GLU A 307 20.70 2.94 -15.72
CA GLU A 307 21.34 3.21 -14.44
C GLU A 307 20.85 4.55 -13.87
N PRO A 308 20.62 4.67 -12.55
CA PRO A 308 20.93 3.69 -11.49
C PRO A 308 19.78 2.72 -11.16
N TRP A 309 18.63 2.86 -11.80
CA TRP A 309 17.39 2.14 -11.44
C TRP A 309 17.46 0.65 -11.75
N LYS A 310 18.18 0.27 -12.81
CA LYS A 310 18.46 -1.13 -13.13
C LYS A 310 19.12 -1.88 -11.96
N GLY A 311 20.10 -1.27 -11.31
CA GLY A 311 20.76 -1.85 -10.13
C GLY A 311 19.80 -2.05 -8.96
N VAL A 312 18.90 -1.09 -8.73
CA VAL A 312 17.86 -1.14 -7.69
C VAL A 312 16.88 -2.30 -7.94
N LEU A 313 16.37 -2.44 -9.16
CA LEU A 313 15.44 -3.51 -9.51
C LEU A 313 16.11 -4.90 -9.45
N ASN A 314 17.34 -5.01 -9.95
CA ASN A 314 18.11 -6.26 -9.90
C ASN A 314 18.39 -6.71 -8.46
N PHE A 315 18.68 -5.78 -7.55
CA PHE A 315 18.85 -6.10 -6.13
C PHE A 315 17.57 -6.74 -5.56
N ASN A 316 16.41 -6.13 -5.79
CA ASN A 316 15.13 -6.68 -5.33
C ASN A 316 14.85 -8.07 -5.91
N SER A 317 15.09 -8.27 -7.21
CA SER A 317 14.92 -9.57 -7.86
C SER A 317 15.86 -10.63 -7.28
N ALA A 318 17.11 -10.28 -6.97
CA ALA A 318 18.06 -11.19 -6.34
C ALA A 318 17.65 -11.57 -4.91
N VAL A 319 17.10 -10.62 -4.14
CA VAL A 319 16.58 -10.88 -2.79
C VAL A 319 15.36 -11.78 -2.85
N ALA A 320 14.42 -11.53 -3.78
CA ALA A 320 13.26 -12.39 -4.01
C ALA A 320 13.68 -13.84 -4.28
N GLU A 321 14.63 -14.05 -5.20
CA GLU A 321 15.17 -15.37 -5.55
C GLU A 321 15.84 -16.07 -4.36
N GLU A 322 16.54 -15.34 -3.49
CA GLU A 322 17.14 -15.90 -2.29
C GLU A 322 16.08 -16.40 -1.29
N TYR A 323 14.95 -15.69 -1.13
CA TYR A 323 13.85 -16.15 -0.29
C TYR A 323 13.19 -17.43 -0.85
N ARG A 324 13.03 -17.54 -2.18
CA ARG A 324 12.54 -18.76 -2.83
C ARG A 324 13.45 -19.96 -2.58
N LYS A 325 14.76 -19.76 -2.77
CA LYS A 325 15.76 -20.81 -2.52
C LYS A 325 15.76 -21.32 -1.09
N ARG A 326 15.41 -20.47 -0.11
CA ARG A 326 15.28 -20.86 1.30
C ARG A 326 13.96 -21.56 1.58
N ALA A 327 12.89 -21.24 0.84
CA ALA A 327 11.59 -21.89 0.97
C ALA A 327 11.56 -23.31 0.42
N GLY A 328 12.36 -23.61 -0.62
CA GLY A 328 12.45 -24.93 -1.23
C GLY A 328 13.39 -25.93 -0.53
N LYS A 329 13.95 -25.58 0.64
CA LYS A 329 14.83 -26.44 1.44
C LYS A 329 14.11 -26.97 2.67
#